data_AF-K1XVQ3-F1
#
_entry.id   AF-K1XVQ3-F1
#
_cell.length_a   1.000
_cell.length_b   1.000
_cell.length_c   1.000
_cell.angle_alpha   90.00
_cell.angle_beta   90.00
_cell.angle_gamma   90.00
#
_symmetry.space_group_name_H-M   'P 1'
#
loop_
_entity.id
_entity.type
_entity.pdbx_description
1 polymer ?
#
loop_
_entity_poly.entity_id
_entity_poly.type
_entity_poly.pdbx_seq_one_letter_code
_entity_poly.pdbx_strand_id
1 'polypeptide(L)'
;MLHKIMAGNSLVSLEVREQKGELQLYIAKSDSKLTFNLAQTKQINAIIQAIDSGNFALKEYGKFQKWLEVFKISISEFRGIKSIQIRERLTSPTFNGFGKQWVALPTYKLKELQMHLTKIMQEFVDMWTSAKTV
;
A
#
# COMPACT_ATOMS: atom_id res chain seq x y z
N MET A 1 -10.59 -6.03 -9.83
CA MET A 1 -9.70 -6.27 -10.99
C MET A 1 -8.28 -6.51 -10.47
N LEU A 2 -7.41 -7.21 -11.23
CA LEU A 2 -6.01 -7.38 -10.83
C LEU A 2 -5.12 -6.33 -11.52
N HIS A 3 -4.54 -5.41 -10.75
CA HIS A 3 -3.54 -4.46 -11.21
C HIS A 3 -2.13 -4.98 -10.94
N LYS A 4 -1.22 -4.75 -11.89
CA LYS A 4 0.15 -5.28 -11.87
C LYS A 4 1.14 -4.17 -12.17
N ILE A 5 2.10 -3.95 -11.27
CA ILE A 5 3.18 -2.98 -11.42
C ILE A 5 4.51 -3.76 -11.45
N MET A 6 5.23 -3.66 -12.56
CA MET A 6 6.57 -4.26 -12.69
C MET A 6 7.62 -3.33 -12.10
N ALA A 7 8.43 -3.85 -11.17
CA ALA A 7 9.55 -3.15 -10.53
C ALA A 7 10.84 -3.96 -10.75
N GLY A 8 11.51 -3.72 -11.89
CA GLY A 8 12.57 -4.59 -12.37
C GLY A 8 12.04 -6.00 -12.61
N ASN A 9 12.66 -7.00 -12.00
CA ASN A 9 12.26 -8.41 -12.10
C ASN A 9 11.20 -8.82 -11.05
N SER A 10 10.70 -7.88 -10.25
CA SER A 10 9.66 -8.14 -9.24
C SER A 10 8.31 -7.60 -9.70
N LEU A 11 7.26 -8.41 -9.53
CA LEU A 11 5.87 -7.99 -9.71
C LEU A 11 5.28 -7.56 -8.37
N VAL A 12 4.68 -6.37 -8.33
CA VAL A 12 3.75 -5.96 -7.27
C VAL A 12 2.33 -6.02 -7.83
N SER A 13 1.46 -6.77 -7.19
CA SER A 13 0.04 -6.82 -7.54
C SER A 13 -0.80 -6.06 -6.54
N LEU A 14 -1.80 -5.33 -7.04
CA LEU A 14 -2.80 -4.64 -6.25
C LEU A 14 -4.19 -5.03 -6.75
N GLU A 15 -5.11 -5.35 -5.86
CA GLU A 15 -6.48 -5.75 -6.22
C GLU A 15 -7.43 -5.57 -5.04
N VAL A 16 -8.71 -5.37 -5.35
CA VAL A 16 -9.80 -5.48 -4.36
C VAL A 16 -10.21 -6.94 -4.27
N ARG A 17 -10.23 -7.48 -3.04
CA ARG A 17 -10.72 -8.84 -2.74
C ARG A 17 -11.72 -8.80 -1.61
N GLU A 18 -12.75 -9.64 -1.71
CA GLU A 18 -13.59 -9.94 -0.57
C GLU A 18 -12.94 -11.03 0.28
N GLN A 19 -12.79 -10.78 1.58
CA GLN A 19 -12.29 -11.75 2.54
C GLN A 19 -13.15 -11.70 3.80
N LYS A 20 -13.77 -12.84 4.16
CA LYS A 20 -14.65 -12.97 5.33
C LYS A 20 -15.81 -11.95 5.35
N GLY A 21 -16.38 -11.64 4.19
CA GLY A 21 -17.48 -10.68 4.06
C GLY A 21 -17.06 -9.21 4.04
N GLU A 22 -15.76 -8.91 4.01
CA GLU A 22 -15.24 -7.55 3.93
C GLU A 22 -14.42 -7.34 2.66
N LEU A 23 -14.66 -6.23 1.95
CA LEU A 23 -13.81 -5.79 0.85
C LEU A 23 -12.49 -5.24 1.41
N GLN A 24 -11.37 -5.72 0.87
CA GLN A 24 -10.02 -5.35 1.28
C GLN A 24 -9.13 -5.09 0.06
N LEU A 25 -8.26 -4.08 0.16
CA LEU A 25 -7.14 -3.89 -0.75
C LEU A 25 -6.12 -4.96 -0.40
N TYR A 26 -5.75 -5.73 -1.40
CA TYR A 26 -4.69 -6.71 -1.32
C TYR A 26 -3.49 -6.21 -2.12
N ILE A 27 -2.34 -6.03 -1.45
CA ILE A 27 -1.05 -5.70 -2.09
C ILE A 27 -0.11 -6.88 -1.87
N ALA A 28 0.41 -7.48 -2.93
CA ALA A 28 1.36 -8.57 -2.83
C ALA A 28 2.64 -8.34 -3.64
N LYS A 29 3.76 -8.79 -3.08
CA LYS A 29 5.06 -8.85 -3.74
C LYS A 29 5.82 -10.06 -3.20
N SER A 30 6.13 -11.02 -4.07
CA SER A 30 6.86 -12.25 -3.74
C SER A 30 6.29 -12.96 -2.48
N ASP A 31 6.94 -12.76 -1.33
CA ASP A 31 6.67 -13.38 -0.03
C ASP A 31 5.85 -12.48 0.92
N SER A 32 5.63 -11.21 0.57
CA SER A 32 4.86 -10.26 1.37
C SER A 32 3.46 -10.05 0.83
N LYS A 33 2.49 -10.06 1.74
CA LYS A 33 1.06 -9.87 1.48
C LYS A 33 0.52 -8.89 2.50
N LEU A 34 -0.01 -7.77 2.03
CA LEU A 34 -0.61 -6.74 2.86
C LEU A 34 -2.09 -6.64 2.53
N THR A 35 -2.92 -6.61 3.57
CA THR A 35 -4.36 -6.41 3.42
C THR A 35 -4.82 -5.18 4.19
N PHE A 36 -5.68 -4.36 3.57
CA PHE A 36 -6.17 -3.12 4.14
C PHE A 36 -7.66 -2.99 3.91
N ASN A 37 -8.41 -2.56 4.92
CA ASN A 37 -9.82 -2.24 4.74
C ASN A 37 -10.01 -0.93 3.96
N LEU A 38 -11.26 -0.55 3.67
CA LEU A 38 -11.55 0.67 2.91
C LEU A 38 -11.00 1.94 3.56
N ALA A 39 -11.10 2.08 4.88
CA ALA A 39 -10.61 3.27 5.59
C ALA A 39 -9.08 3.43 5.46
N GLN A 40 -8.36 2.33 5.64
CA GLN A 40 -6.90 2.28 5.48
C GLN A 40 -6.49 2.47 4.02
N THR A 41 -7.22 1.89 3.08
CA THR A 41 -7.01 2.09 1.63
C THR A 41 -7.13 3.57 1.25
N LYS A 42 -8.14 4.28 1.78
CA LYS A 42 -8.27 5.74 1.60
C LYS A 42 -7.07 6.50 2.14
N GLN A 43 -6.58 6.13 3.33
CA GLN A 43 -5.38 6.75 3.92
C GLN A 43 -4.12 6.49 3.07
N ILE A 44 -3.91 5.25 2.61
CA ILE A 44 -2.79 4.90 1.72
C ILE A 44 -2.86 5.73 0.44
N ASN A 45 -4.03 5.77 -0.21
CA ASN A 45 -4.20 6.57 -1.42
C ASN A 45 -3.87 8.04 -1.15
N ALA A 46 -4.47 8.67 -0.14
CA ALA A 46 -4.22 10.07 0.19
C ALA A 46 -2.72 10.37 0.42
N ILE A 47 -2.02 9.53 1.19
CA ILE A 47 -0.59 9.70 1.46
C ILE A 47 0.23 9.57 0.17
N ILE A 48 -0.04 8.56 -0.66
CA ILE A 48 0.70 8.31 -1.90
C ILE A 48 0.43 9.38 -2.97
N GLN A 49 -0.80 9.88 -3.06
CA GLN A 49 -1.16 10.99 -3.96
C GLN A 49 -0.46 12.30 -3.56
N ALA A 50 -0.20 12.50 -2.26
CA ALA A 50 0.49 13.69 -1.75
C ALA A 50 2.02 13.67 -1.97
N ILE A 51 2.60 12.54 -2.38
CA ILE A 51 4.03 12.46 -2.71
C ILE A 51 4.25 13.15 -4.06
N ASP A 52 4.98 14.26 -4.05
CA ASP A 52 5.38 14.95 -5.28
C ASP A 52 6.42 14.12 -6.04
N SER A 53 6.16 13.93 -7.34
CA SER A 53 7.05 13.20 -8.25
C SER A 53 8.37 13.92 -8.57
N GLY A 54 8.50 15.21 -8.22
CA GLY A 54 9.71 16.01 -8.46
C GLY A 54 10.76 15.95 -7.35
N ASN A 55 10.41 15.52 -6.13
CA ASN A 55 11.33 15.56 -4.99
C ASN A 55 11.13 14.40 -4.00
N PHE A 56 11.94 13.34 -4.17
CA PHE A 56 11.94 12.17 -3.30
C PHE A 56 12.91 12.34 -2.13
N ALA A 57 12.47 13.04 -1.09
CA ALA A 57 13.17 13.13 0.19
C ALA A 57 13.08 11.80 0.95
N LEU A 58 14.20 11.38 1.57
CA LEU A 58 14.27 10.18 2.41
C LEU A 58 13.60 10.46 3.76
N LYS A 59 12.33 10.10 3.90
CA LYS A 59 11.54 10.35 5.10
C LYS A 59 10.30 9.46 5.19
N GLU A 60 9.66 9.49 6.34
CA GLU A 60 8.28 9.03 6.52
C GLU A 60 7.31 10.07 5.91
N TYR A 61 6.39 9.62 5.06
CA TYR A 61 5.34 10.43 4.45
C TYR A 61 3.99 10.25 5.16
N GLY A 62 3.81 9.15 5.87
CA GLY A 62 2.64 8.95 6.71
C GLY A 62 2.66 7.62 7.45
N LYS A 63 1.70 7.49 8.37
CA LYS A 63 1.47 6.26 9.15
C LYS A 63 -0.01 6.08 9.43
N PHE A 64 -0.42 4.84 9.62
CA PHE A 64 -1.79 4.49 10.00
C PHE A 64 -1.81 3.20 10.83
N GLN A 65 -2.90 2.97 11.54
CA GLN A 65 -3.04 1.82 12.44
C GLN A 65 -3.90 0.72 11.80
N LYS A 66 -3.48 -0.53 12.01
CA LYS A 66 -4.23 -1.75 11.72
C LYS A 66 -4.19 -2.61 12.97
N TRP A 67 -5.28 -2.63 13.73
CA TRP A 67 -5.37 -3.39 14.98
C TRP A 67 -4.26 -2.93 15.96
N LEU A 68 -3.34 -3.82 16.33
CA LEU A 68 -2.19 -3.52 17.20
C LEU A 68 -0.93 -3.10 16.41
N GLU A 69 -1.00 -3.10 15.08
CA GLU A 69 0.12 -2.84 14.18
C GLU A 69 0.07 -1.40 13.66
N VAL A 70 1.24 -0.79 13.47
CA VAL A 70 1.38 0.53 12.82
C VAL A 70 2.03 0.33 11.47
N PHE A 71 1.37 0.75 10.41
CA PHE A 71 1.95 0.78 9.07
C PHE A 71 2.53 2.14 8.77
N LYS A 72 3.70 2.15 8.13
CA LYS A 72 4.40 3.36 7.70
C LYS A 72 4.54 3.37 6.19
N ILE A 73 4.36 4.55 5.62
CA ILE A 73 4.66 4.87 4.23
C ILE A 73 5.88 5.78 4.23
N SER A 74 6.97 5.35 3.61
CA SER A 74 8.24 6.08 3.61
C SER A 74 8.94 5.97 2.26
N ILE A 75 9.85 6.90 1.99
CA ILE A 75 10.85 6.72 0.94
C ILE A 75 12.15 6.33 1.62
N SER A 76 12.69 5.18 1.22
CA SER A 76 13.99 4.69 1.65
C SER A 76 14.90 4.46 0.44
N GLU A 77 16.20 4.36 0.68
CA GLU A 77 17.19 4.11 -0.36
C GLU A 77 17.97 2.84 -0.05
N PHE A 78 18.12 1.99 -1.06
CA PHE A 78 18.98 0.81 -0.99
C PHE A 78 19.76 0.68 -2.29
N ARG A 79 21.09 0.63 -2.20
CA ARG A 79 22.00 0.55 -3.36
C ARG A 79 21.71 1.63 -4.42
N GLY A 80 21.47 2.86 -3.97
CA GLY A 80 21.17 4.01 -4.84
C GLY A 80 19.76 4.04 -5.43
N ILE A 81 18.90 3.04 -5.14
CA ILE A 81 17.52 3.01 -5.62
C ILE A 81 16.60 3.51 -4.51
N LYS A 82 16.01 4.69 -4.72
CA LYS A 82 14.94 5.22 -3.88
C LYS A 82 13.63 4.49 -4.16
N SER A 83 13.00 3.98 -3.11
CA SER A 83 11.76 3.23 -3.19
C SER A 83 10.72 3.76 -2.20
N ILE A 84 9.48 3.82 -2.66
CA ILE A 84 8.30 4.01 -1.82
C ILE A 84 8.01 2.68 -1.15
N GLN A 85 7.98 2.67 0.18
CA GLN A 85 7.79 1.49 0.99
C GLN A 85 6.56 1.64 1.87
N ILE A 86 5.67 0.64 1.82
CA ILE A 86 4.59 0.42 2.78
C ILE A 86 5.04 -0.73 3.67
N ARG A 87 5.26 -0.47 4.96
CA ARG A 87 5.88 -1.45 5.86
C ARG A 87 5.22 -1.48 7.23
N GLU A 88 5.02 -2.69 7.71
CA GLU A 88 4.57 -2.99 9.06
C GLU A 88 5.64 -2.57 10.09
N ARG A 89 5.19 -1.96 11.18
CA ARG A 89 5.97 -1.71 12.39
C ARG A 89 5.22 -2.33 13.56
N LEU A 90 5.92 -3.21 14.26
CA LEU A 90 5.41 -3.87 15.45
C LEU A 90 5.92 -3.13 16.67
N THR A 91 5.03 -2.87 17.60
CA THR A 91 5.36 -2.24 18.88
C THR A 91 4.67 -3.02 20.00
N SER A 92 5.47 -3.61 20.87
CA SER A 92 5.09 -4.30 22.09
C SER A 92 6.02 -3.87 23.22
N PRO A 93 5.73 -4.22 24.48
CA PRO A 93 6.64 -3.94 25.59
C PRO A 93 8.06 -4.48 25.40
N THR A 94 8.21 -5.57 24.62
CA THR A 94 9.49 -6.27 24.42
C THR A 94 10.06 -6.10 23.01
N PHE A 95 9.33 -5.49 22.07
CA PHE A 95 9.76 -5.35 20.69
C PHE A 95 9.30 -4.02 20.08
N ASN A 96 10.24 -3.22 19.59
CA ASN A 96 9.95 -2.06 18.77
C ASN A 96 10.80 -2.12 17.51
N GLY A 97 10.20 -2.54 16.41
CA GLY A 97 10.94 -2.80 15.18
C GLY A 97 10.05 -2.98 13.97
N PHE A 98 10.69 -3.23 12.84
CA PHE A 98 9.97 -3.52 11.60
C PHE A 98 9.39 -4.92 11.62
N GLY A 99 8.16 -5.06 11.16
CA GLY A 99 7.52 -6.33 10.93
C GLY A 99 8.08 -7.05 9.70
N LYS A 100 7.58 -8.27 9.48
CA LYS A 100 7.97 -9.10 8.34
C LYS A 100 7.27 -8.68 7.06
N GLN A 101 6.12 -8.00 7.16
CA GLN A 101 5.32 -7.67 5.99
C GLN A 101 5.66 -6.27 5.46
N TRP A 102 6.08 -6.22 4.20
CA TRP A 102 6.36 -4.95 3.52
C TRP A 102 6.29 -5.07 2.01
N VAL A 103 5.98 -3.97 1.36
CA VAL A 103 6.06 -3.84 -0.09
C VAL A 103 6.85 -2.58 -0.39
N ALA A 104 7.75 -2.64 -1.37
CA ALA A 104 8.40 -1.45 -1.89
C ALA A 104 8.37 -1.43 -3.41
N LEU A 105 8.17 -0.23 -3.95
CA LEU A 105 8.19 0.09 -5.36
C LEU A 105 9.21 1.21 -5.60
N PRO A 106 10.06 1.11 -6.63
CA PRO A 106 10.96 2.21 -6.98
C PRO A 106 10.18 3.50 -7.23
N THR A 107 10.76 4.63 -6.86
CA THR A 107 10.13 5.95 -6.98
C THR A 107 9.76 6.33 -8.42
N TYR A 108 10.49 5.82 -9.43
CA TYR A 108 10.12 5.98 -10.84
C TYR A 108 8.77 5.32 -11.21
N LYS A 109 8.22 4.46 -10.34
CA LYS A 109 6.89 3.84 -10.46
C LYS A 109 5.79 4.59 -9.72
N LEU A 110 6.09 5.74 -9.09
CA LEU A 110 5.10 6.49 -8.31
C LEU A 110 3.83 6.81 -9.10
N LYS A 111 3.96 7.34 -10.32
CA LYS A 111 2.80 7.72 -11.15
C LYS A 111 1.93 6.51 -11.50
N GLU A 112 2.56 5.37 -11.78
CA GLU A 112 1.86 4.11 -12.05
C GLU A 112 1.11 3.61 -10.80
N LEU A 113 1.77 3.67 -9.63
CA LEU A 113 1.15 3.35 -8.35
C LEU A 113 -0.04 4.28 -8.03
N GLN A 114 0.12 5.60 -8.21
CA GLN A 114 -0.95 6.59 -8.00
C GLN A 114 -2.15 6.30 -8.91
N MET A 115 -1.92 6.03 -10.19
CA MET A 115 -2.99 5.66 -11.13
C MET A 115 -3.72 4.39 -10.69
N HIS A 116 -3.00 3.34 -10.28
CA HIS A 116 -3.62 2.08 -9.85
C HIS A 116 -4.37 2.21 -8.53
N LEU A 117 -3.86 2.99 -7.57
CA LEU A 117 -4.57 3.24 -6.32
C LEU A 117 -5.87 4.02 -6.54
N THR A 118 -5.88 4.99 -7.46
CA THR A 118 -7.12 5.69 -7.85
C THR A 118 -8.14 4.72 -8.47
N LYS A 119 -7.69 3.83 -9.37
CA LYS A 119 -8.58 2.80 -9.97
C LYS A 119 -9.14 1.86 -8.91
N ILE A 120 -8.31 1.39 -7.98
CA ILE A 120 -8.76 0.53 -6.88
C ILE A 120 -9.76 1.25 -5.97
N MET A 121 -9.54 2.53 -5.68
CA MET A 121 -10.50 3.32 -4.92
C MET A 121 -11.87 3.39 -5.61
N GLN A 122 -11.89 3.51 -6.94
CA GLN A 122 -13.13 3.45 -7.71
C GLN A 122 -13.78 2.06 -7.64
N GLU A 123 -12.99 0.99 -7.82
CA GLU A 123 -13.48 -0.39 -7.73
C GLU A 123 -14.10 -0.70 -6.36
N PHE A 124 -13.52 -0.19 -5.28
CA PHE A 124 -14.08 -0.29 -3.94
C PHE A 124 -15.48 0.32 -3.83
N VAL A 125 -15.67 1.50 -4.43
CA VAL A 125 -16.96 2.19 -4.43
C VAL A 125 -17.96 1.40 -5.25
N ASP A 126 -17.58 1.00 -6.46
CA ASP A 126 -18.46 0.28 -7.40
C ASP A 126 -18.93 -1.07 -6.82
N MET A 127 -18.02 -1.83 -6.21
CA MET A 127 -18.36 -3.11 -5.56
C MET A 127 -19.25 -2.90 -4.33
N TRP A 128 -19.01 -1.85 -3.54
CA TRP A 128 -19.83 -1.54 -2.36
C TRP A 128 -21.25 -1.08 -2.73
N THR A 129 -21.41 -0.29 -3.79
CA THR A 129 -22.74 0.10 -4.29
C THR A 129 -23.49 -1.09 -4.86
N SER A 130 -22.79 -1.98 -5.58
CA SER A 130 -23.39 -3.19 -6.15
C SER A 130 -23.90 -4.14 -5.07
N ALA A 131 -23.14 -4.30 -3.98
CA ALA A 131 -23.51 -5.13 -2.83
C ALA A 131 -24.73 -4.61 -2.03
N LYS A 132 -25.10 -3.34 -2.17
CA LYS A 132 -26.23 -2.71 -1.47
C LYS A 132 -27.52 -2.64 -2.28
N THR A 133 -27.44 -2.97 -3.58
CA THR A 133 -28.58 -2.88 -4.51
C THR A 133 -29.26 -4.25 -4.70
N VAL A 134 -28.82 -5.26 -3.94
CA VAL A 134 -29.39 -6.61 -3.86
C VAL A 134 -29.94 -6.81 -2.45
#